data_AF-A0A522NMI7-F1
#
_entry.id   AF-A0A522NMI7-F1
#
_cell.length_a   1.000
_cell.length_b   1.000
_cell.length_c   1.000
_cell.angle_alpha   90.00
_cell.angle_beta   90.00
_cell.angle_gamma   90.00
#
_symmetry.space_group_name_H-M   'P 1'
#
loop_
_entity.id
_entity.type
_entity.pdbx_description
1 polymer ?
#
loop_
_entity_poly.entity_id
_entity_poly.type
_entity_poly.pdbx_seq_one_letter_code
_entity_poly.pdbx_strand_id
1 'polypeptide(L)'
;MNAGSHTRCDGCVQARSSSTRAATSMILPPNSGARPIRAVMPHPWRAITAMRFVDNAGLATEAYPLNPNGSPGGLTAVTTADGRFTAMMPHPERVFRNIQMSWTPGD
;
A
#
# COMPACT_ATOMS: atom_id res chain seq x y z
N MET A 1 -6.73 -1.35 53.63
CA MET A 1 -7.79 -1.02 52.67
C MET A 1 -7.21 -0.84 51.27
N ASN A 2 -7.61 -1.72 50.36
CA ASN A 2 -7.88 -1.59 48.92
C ASN A 2 -6.93 -0.94 47.88
N ALA A 3 -7.08 -1.45 46.65
CA ALA A 3 -6.31 -1.32 45.40
C ALA A 3 -6.62 -0.10 44.50
N GLY A 4 -5.81 0.05 43.42
CA GLY A 4 -6.13 0.78 42.17
C GLY A 4 -5.47 2.16 42.04
N SER A 5 -4.92 2.62 40.92
CA SER A 5 -5.16 2.26 39.52
C SER A 5 -4.08 2.84 38.58
N HIS A 6 -3.81 2.09 37.52
CA HIS A 6 -3.08 2.44 36.30
C HIS A 6 -3.83 3.49 35.46
N THR A 7 -3.09 4.43 34.85
CA THR A 7 -3.40 4.99 33.52
C THR A 7 -2.10 5.57 32.92
N ARG A 8 -1.36 4.80 32.12
CA ARG A 8 -1.39 4.79 30.64
C ARG A 8 -1.10 6.16 29.99
N CYS A 9 0.17 6.41 29.72
CA CYS A 9 0.60 7.20 28.58
C CYS A 9 0.99 6.22 27.46
N ASP A 10 -0.02 5.68 26.77
CA ASP A 10 0.19 4.85 25.58
C ASP A 10 0.23 5.76 24.33
N GLY A 11 1.26 5.63 23.50
CA GLY A 11 1.06 5.76 22.05
C GLY A 11 1.92 6.75 21.24
N CYS A 12 3.07 7.21 21.70
CA CYS A 12 3.99 7.98 20.84
C CYS A 12 5.32 7.24 20.62
N VAL A 13 5.46 6.67 19.41
CA VAL A 13 6.72 6.24 18.78
C VAL A 13 7.41 5.03 19.42
N GLN A 14 6.81 3.84 19.25
CA GLN A 14 7.59 2.60 19.14
C GLN A 14 8.11 2.43 17.68
N ALA A 15 8.79 3.44 17.13
CA ALA A 15 9.52 3.32 15.86
C ALA A 15 10.95 2.81 16.10
N ARG A 16 11.13 1.83 16.98
CA ARG A 16 12.38 1.11 17.20
C ARG A 16 12.07 -0.33 17.57
N SER A 17 11.92 -1.19 16.56
CA SER A 17 12.18 -2.62 16.72
C SER A 17 13.06 -3.12 15.57
N SER A 18 14.35 -3.20 15.90
CA SER A 18 15.20 -4.35 15.58
C SER A 18 15.27 -4.80 14.10
N SER A 19 15.99 -4.04 13.28
CA SER A 19 16.73 -4.59 12.14
C SER A 19 18.23 -4.56 12.43
N THR A 20 18.62 -5.16 13.55
CA THR A 20 20.01 -5.55 13.82
C THR A 20 20.12 -7.05 13.56
N ARG A 21 20.13 -7.45 12.28
CA ARG A 21 20.81 -8.69 11.90
C ARG A 21 22.13 -8.30 11.32
N ALA A 22 23.17 -8.64 12.08
CA ALA A 22 24.56 -8.59 11.70
C ALA A 22 24.74 -8.98 10.23
N ALA A 23 25.16 -8.01 9.42
CA ALA A 23 25.85 -8.29 8.19
C ALA A 23 27.23 -8.83 8.57
N THR A 24 27.30 -10.10 8.94
CA THR A 24 28.55 -10.85 8.85
C THR A 24 28.84 -10.97 7.36
N SER A 25 29.65 -10.02 6.87
CA SER A 25 30.34 -10.11 5.59
C SER A 25 31.26 -11.34 5.62
N MET A 26 30.68 -12.51 5.42
CA MET A 26 31.44 -13.72 5.11
C MET A 26 31.67 -13.70 3.61
N ILE A 27 32.93 -13.47 3.27
CA ILE A 27 33.50 -13.48 1.91
C ILE A 27 33.05 -14.77 1.21
N LEU A 28 32.23 -14.65 0.17
CA LEU A 28 31.94 -15.74 -0.77
C LEU A 28 32.94 -15.70 -1.93
N PRO A 29 33.47 -16.84 -2.40
CA PRO A 29 34.36 -16.89 -3.55
C PRO A 29 33.65 -16.50 -4.86
N PRO A 30 34.37 -15.88 -5.81
CA PRO A 30 33.77 -15.32 -7.03
C PRO A 30 33.71 -16.36 -8.17
N ASN A 31 32.84 -17.38 -8.12
CA ASN A 31 32.57 -18.16 -9.36
C ASN A 31 31.27 -18.97 -9.51
N SER A 32 30.24 -18.83 -8.69
CA SER A 32 28.97 -19.54 -8.98
C SER A 32 27.99 -18.63 -9.72
N GLY A 33 27.93 -18.79 -11.05
CA GLY A 33 26.97 -18.14 -11.96
C GLY A 33 25.49 -18.51 -11.73
N ALA A 34 25.09 -18.84 -10.51
CA ALA A 34 23.72 -19.06 -10.11
C ALA A 34 23.14 -17.74 -9.62
N ARG A 35 22.48 -17.01 -10.52
CA ARG A 35 21.56 -15.94 -10.11
C ARG A 35 20.50 -16.58 -9.22
N PRO A 36 20.32 -16.15 -7.95
CA PRO A 36 19.24 -16.69 -7.14
C PRO A 36 17.92 -16.28 -7.81
N ILE A 37 17.20 -17.25 -8.34
CA ILE A 37 15.81 -17.11 -8.77
C ILE A 37 15.02 -16.88 -7.47
N ARG A 38 15.01 -15.63 -7.01
CA ARG A 38 14.22 -15.22 -5.85
C ARG A 38 12.77 -15.11 -6.33
N ALA A 39 12.14 -16.27 -6.53
CA ALA A 39 10.69 -16.37 -6.52
C ALA A 39 10.25 -15.97 -5.11
N VAL A 40 10.05 -14.67 -4.90
CA VAL A 40 9.36 -14.16 -3.72
C VAL A 40 7.95 -14.69 -3.85
N MET A 41 7.67 -15.85 -3.26
CA MET A 41 6.31 -16.32 -3.06
C MET A 41 5.53 -15.15 -2.44
N PRO A 42 4.42 -14.72 -3.07
CA PRO A 42 3.60 -13.69 -2.46
C PRO A 42 3.05 -14.25 -1.15
N HIS A 43 3.61 -13.76 -0.05
CA HIS A 43 3.05 -13.74 1.29
C HIS A 43 1.52 -13.64 1.19
N PRO A 44 0.78 -14.61 1.72
CA PRO A 44 -0.65 -14.80 1.44
C PRO A 44 -1.51 -13.60 1.88
N TRP A 45 -0.96 -12.71 2.70
CA TRP A 45 -1.61 -11.53 3.25
C TRP A 45 -1.20 -10.20 2.59
N ARG A 46 -0.44 -10.23 1.48
CA ARG A 46 -0.09 -8.98 0.79
C ARG A 46 -1.27 -8.41 0.01
N ALA A 47 -1.58 -7.14 0.32
CA ALA A 47 -2.43 -6.29 -0.50
C ALA A 47 -1.64 -5.82 -1.74
N ILE A 48 -2.25 -5.96 -2.92
CA ILE A 48 -1.71 -5.55 -4.21
C ILE A 48 -2.41 -4.25 -4.62
N THR A 49 -1.66 -3.25 -5.07
CA THR A 49 -2.23 -2.00 -5.61
C THR A 49 -3.05 -2.28 -6.86
N ALA A 50 -4.32 -1.88 -6.86
CA ALA A 50 -5.25 -2.05 -7.98
C ALA A 50 -5.51 -0.75 -8.75
N MET A 51 -5.60 0.40 -8.07
CA MET A 51 -5.86 1.71 -8.70
C MET A 51 -5.10 2.84 -8.02
N ARG A 52 -4.83 3.91 -8.78
CA ARG A 52 -4.17 5.13 -8.32
C ARG A 52 -4.89 6.39 -8.80
N PHE A 53 -4.82 7.44 -7.99
CA PHE A 53 -5.07 8.82 -8.42
C PHE A 53 -3.94 9.29 -9.32
N VAL A 54 -4.31 9.86 -10.46
CA VAL A 54 -3.39 10.35 -11.49
C VAL A 54 -3.67 11.81 -11.80
N ASP A 55 -2.66 12.49 -12.31
CA ASP A 55 -2.82 13.82 -12.90
C ASP A 55 -3.37 13.76 -14.33
N ASN A 56 -3.55 14.92 -14.94
CA ASN A 56 -4.06 15.05 -16.30
C ASN A 56 -3.09 14.49 -17.36
N ALA A 57 -1.82 14.26 -17.02
CA ALA A 57 -0.83 13.60 -17.86
C ALA A 57 -0.80 12.07 -17.64
N GLY A 58 -1.62 11.54 -16.72
CA GLY A 58 -1.71 10.12 -16.39
C GLY A 58 -0.64 9.65 -15.39
N LEU A 59 0.12 10.54 -14.77
CA LEU A 59 1.14 10.19 -13.78
C LEU A 59 0.52 10.11 -12.39
N ALA A 60 0.92 9.10 -11.61
CA ALA A 60 0.45 8.94 -10.25
C ALA A 60 0.85 10.14 -9.38
N THR A 61 -0.11 10.68 -8.63
CA THR A 61 0.08 11.94 -7.90
C THR A 61 -0.38 11.86 -6.45
N GLU A 62 0.30 12.63 -5.60
CA GLU A 62 -0.06 12.89 -4.21
C GLU A 62 -0.58 14.32 -4.02
N ALA A 63 -0.58 15.13 -5.08
CA ALA A 63 -0.96 16.53 -5.02
C ALA A 63 -2.48 16.70 -4.94
N TYR A 64 -2.93 17.50 -3.99
CA TYR A 64 -4.30 17.96 -3.91
C TYR A 64 -4.58 19.01 -5.01
N PRO A 65 -5.75 19.00 -5.70
CA PRO A 65 -6.93 18.16 -5.48
C PRO A 65 -6.97 16.84 -6.27
N LEU A 66 -5.97 16.57 -7.13
CA LEU A 66 -5.94 15.39 -8.01
C LEU A 66 -5.92 14.08 -7.20
N ASN A 67 -5.24 14.11 -6.05
CA ASN A 67 -5.37 13.13 -5.00
C ASN A 67 -6.06 13.78 -3.78
N PRO A 68 -7.35 13.48 -3.52
CA PRO A 68 -8.13 14.16 -2.50
C PRO A 68 -7.76 13.80 -1.06
N ASN A 69 -7.12 12.65 -0.83
CA ASN A 69 -6.77 12.16 0.51
C ASN A 69 -5.26 12.16 0.79
N GLY A 70 -4.43 12.53 -0.19
CA GLY A 70 -2.97 12.54 -0.07
C GLY A 70 -2.36 11.14 0.08
N SER A 71 -3.05 10.09 -0.40
CA SER A 71 -2.55 8.72 -0.29
C SER A 71 -1.19 8.56 -1.00
N PRO A 72 -0.18 7.92 -0.38
CA PRO A 72 1.12 7.71 -1.00
C PRO A 72 1.04 7.01 -2.36
N GLY A 73 1.76 7.53 -3.34
CA GLY A 73 1.75 7.09 -4.74
C GLY A 73 0.38 7.14 -5.41
N GLY A 74 -0.57 7.90 -4.87
CA GLY A 74 -1.94 7.95 -5.36
C GLY A 74 -2.79 6.73 -5.01
N LEU A 75 -2.35 5.84 -4.12
CA LEU A 75 -3.04 4.57 -3.85
C LEU A 75 -4.51 4.75 -3.40
N THR A 76 -5.46 4.25 -4.22
CA THR A 76 -6.89 4.39 -3.94
C THR A 76 -7.67 3.07 -3.92
N ALA A 77 -7.06 1.98 -4.41
CA ALA A 77 -7.62 0.64 -4.30
C ALA A 77 -6.56 -0.44 -4.15
N VAL A 78 -6.92 -1.50 -3.44
CA VAL A 78 -6.10 -2.70 -3.26
C VAL A 78 -6.91 -3.97 -3.48
N THR A 79 -6.24 -5.02 -3.92
CA THR A 79 -6.81 -6.36 -4.07
C THR A 79 -5.98 -7.40 -3.33
N THR A 80 -6.59 -8.52 -2.97
CA THR A 80 -5.87 -9.71 -2.50
C THR A 80 -5.07 -10.34 -3.65
N ALA A 81 -4.05 -11.14 -3.31
CA ALA A 81 -3.27 -11.89 -4.28
C ALA A 81 -4.12 -12.85 -5.13
N ASP A 82 -5.19 -13.39 -4.53
CA ASP A 82 -6.15 -14.26 -5.22
C ASP A 82 -7.20 -13.49 -6.04
N GLY A 83 -7.21 -12.15 -5.99
CA GLY A 83 -8.12 -11.29 -6.77
C GLY A 83 -9.59 -11.31 -6.33
N ARG A 84 -9.97 -12.14 -5.35
CA ARG A 84 -11.37 -12.32 -4.93
C ARG A 84 -11.94 -11.14 -4.17
N PHE A 85 -11.09 -10.33 -3.54
CA PHE A 85 -11.50 -9.20 -2.73
C PHE A 85 -10.75 -7.95 -3.16
N THR A 86 -11.50 -6.95 -3.61
CA THR A 86 -10.99 -5.62 -3.94
C THR A 86 -11.66 -4.61 -3.04
N ALA A 87 -10.85 -3.77 -2.38
CA ALA A 87 -11.31 -2.66 -1.56
C ALA A 87 -10.83 -1.36 -2.20
N MET A 88 -11.74 -0.38 -2.32
CA MET A 88 -11.49 0.88 -3.00
C MET A 88 -12.24 2.02 -2.32
N MET A 89 -11.63 3.21 -2.28
CA MET A 89 -12.27 4.43 -1.80
C MET A 89 -13.17 5.14 -2.83
N PRO A 90 -12.89 5.11 -4.15
CA PRO A 90 -13.81 5.62 -5.13
C PRO A 90 -15.14 4.86 -5.07
N HIS A 91 -16.22 5.55 -5.44
CA HIS A 91 -17.57 5.01 -5.42
C HIS A 91 -18.05 4.66 -6.85
N PRO A 92 -17.58 3.56 -7.48
CA PRO A 92 -18.02 3.19 -8.81
C PRO A 92 -19.52 2.87 -8.87
N GLU A 93 -20.13 2.51 -7.75
CA GLU A 93 -21.58 2.31 -7.64
C GLU A 93 -22.39 3.60 -7.87
N ARG A 94 -21.77 4.78 -7.77
CA ARG A 94 -22.41 6.06 -8.06
C ARG A 94 -22.28 6.50 -9.51
N VAL A 95 -21.33 5.93 -10.26
CA VAL A 95 -20.94 6.38 -11.60
C VAL A 95 -20.97 5.25 -12.63
N PHE A 96 -21.85 4.28 -12.43
CA PHE A 96 -21.97 3.13 -13.34
C PHE A 96 -22.72 3.45 -14.64
N ARG A 97 -23.53 4.51 -14.66
CA ARG A 97 -24.21 5.00 -15.88
C ARG A 97 -23.59 6.29 -16.36
N ASN A 98 -23.51 6.46 -17.67
CA ASN A 98 -22.96 7.66 -18.30
C ASN A 98 -23.61 8.96 -17.77
N ILE A 99 -24.95 8.95 -17.63
CA ILE A 99 -25.73 10.08 -17.10
C ILE A 99 -25.37 10.50 -15.66
N GLN A 100 -24.71 9.64 -14.88
CA GLN A 100 -24.32 9.93 -13.50
C GLN A 100 -22.92 10.55 -13.40
N MET A 101 -22.16 10.57 -14.49
CA MET A 101 -20.84 11.21 -14.50
C MET A 101 -21.01 12.73 -14.60
N SER A 102 -20.32 13.48 -13.73
CA SER A 102 -20.34 14.96 -13.76
C SER A 102 -19.80 15.52 -15.07
N TRP A 103 -18.88 14.79 -15.69
CA TRP A 103 -18.37 15.03 -17.02
C TRP A 103 -18.15 13.69 -17.71
N THR A 104 -18.48 13.63 -18.98
CA THR A 104 -18.24 12.48 -19.85
C THR A 104 -17.94 13.00 -21.25
N PRO A 105 -17.09 12.32 -22.05
CA PRO A 105 -16.89 12.68 -23.44
C PRO A 105 -18.17 12.57 -24.31
N GLY A 106 -19.26 12.02 -23.77
CA GLY A 106 -20.45 11.66 -24.55
C GLY A 106 -20.33 10.24 -25.10
N ASP A 107 -21.43 9.73 -25.65
CA ASP A 107 -21.48 8.41 -26.30
C ASP A 107 -20.68 8.40 -27.62
#